data_AF-A0A971LER4-F1
#
_entry.id   AF-A0A971LER4-F1
#
_cell.length_a   1.000
_cell.length_b   1.000
_cell.length_c   1.000
_cell.angle_alpha   90.00
_cell.angle_beta   90.00
_cell.angle_gamma   90.00
#
_symmetry.space_group_name_H-M   'P 1'
#
loop_
_entity.id
_entity.type
_entity.pdbx_description
1 polymer ?
#
loop_
_entity_poly.entity_id
_entity_poly.type
_entity_poly.pdbx_seq_one_letter_code
_entity_poly.pdbx_strand_id
1 'polypeptide(L)'
;MENGRGVRGIVPQHLSDGFCQDMLTISFRPDAIYRKAQVIVSFAGKQLIRQKKQIMTPGEMVTIIIKPEHWQKAGLTPEQLSGMTDEHSHGQDDRRLTVSIEGEQ
;
A
#
# COMPACT_ATOMS: atom_id res chain seq x y z
N MET A 1 -5.08 -1.80 -6.89
CA MET A 1 -4.32 -0.90 -6.00
C MET A 1 -4.20 0.49 -6.62
N GLU A 2 -3.94 1.52 -5.82
CA GLU A 2 -3.83 2.91 -6.30
C GLU A 2 -2.45 3.51 -6.05
N ASN A 3 -1.87 4.10 -7.11
CA ASN A 3 -0.59 4.81 -7.05
C ASN A 3 -0.82 6.16 -6.39
N GLY A 4 -0.37 6.32 -5.15
CA GLY A 4 -0.37 7.61 -4.46
C GLY A 4 0.80 8.49 -4.89
N ARG A 5 0.97 9.60 -4.17
CA ARG A 5 2.01 10.59 -4.47
C ARG A 5 3.40 9.97 -4.39
N GLY A 6 4.18 10.16 -5.45
CA GLY A 6 5.56 9.70 -5.53
C GLY A 6 5.75 8.20 -5.74
N VAL A 7 4.68 7.45 -5.97
CA VAL A 7 4.71 6.02 -6.21
C VAL A 7 4.44 5.72 -7.69
N ARG A 8 5.24 4.83 -8.26
CA ARG A 8 5.15 4.35 -9.63
C ARG A 8 5.15 2.82 -9.65
N GLY A 9 4.08 2.23 -10.18
CA GLY A 9 3.98 0.78 -10.42
C GLY A 9 3.97 -0.05 -9.14
N ILE A 10 2.81 -0.14 -8.49
CA ILE A 10 2.58 -1.01 -7.33
C ILE A 10 2.35 -2.46 -7.78
N VAL A 11 3.01 -3.39 -7.10
CA VAL A 11 2.97 -4.84 -7.35
C VAL A 11 2.80 -5.57 -6.01
N PRO A 12 1.92 -6.59 -5.89
CA PRO A 12 1.01 -7.07 -6.93
C PRO A 12 -0.09 -6.05 -7.25
N GLN A 13 -0.71 -6.11 -8.43
CA GLN A 13 -1.81 -5.19 -8.76
C GLN A 13 -3.16 -5.67 -8.19
N HIS A 14 -3.27 -6.97 -7.98
CA HIS A 14 -4.43 -7.68 -7.42
C HIS A 14 -3.97 -8.53 -6.24
N LEU A 15 -4.78 -8.58 -5.19
CA LEU A 15 -4.55 -9.48 -4.07
C LEU A 15 -5.32 -10.77 -4.34
N SER A 16 -4.59 -11.89 -4.43
CA SER A 16 -5.23 -13.19 -4.45
C SER A 16 -5.73 -13.54 -3.06
N ASP A 17 -6.83 -14.27 -2.98
CA ASP A 17 -7.54 -14.59 -1.74
C ASP A 17 -6.66 -15.22 -0.63
N GLY A 18 -5.61 -15.94 -1.01
CA GLY A 18 -4.65 -16.52 -0.07
C GLY A 18 -3.49 -15.60 0.38
N PHE A 19 -3.24 -14.47 -0.28
CA PHE A 19 -2.09 -13.61 0.05
C PHE A 19 -2.29 -12.81 1.35
N CYS A 20 -3.53 -12.48 1.68
CA CYS A 20 -3.83 -11.64 2.86
C CYS A 20 -3.97 -12.42 4.17
N GLN A 21 -3.86 -13.75 4.16
CA GLN A 21 -4.09 -14.55 5.36
C GLN A 21 -2.91 -14.48 6.35
N ASP A 22 -1.67 -14.40 5.83
CA ASP A 22 -0.45 -14.44 6.65
C ASP A 22 0.42 -13.18 6.54
N MET A 23 0.63 -12.62 5.34
CA MET A 23 1.41 -11.39 5.13
C MET A 23 1.18 -10.81 3.73
N LEU A 24 0.90 -9.52 3.68
CA LEU A 24 0.77 -8.77 2.45
C LEU A 24 2.09 -8.09 2.11
N THR A 25 2.76 -8.60 1.08
CA THR A 25 3.99 -7.99 0.55
C THR A 25 3.66 -7.12 -0.65
N ILE A 26 3.96 -5.82 -0.54
CA ILE A 26 3.72 -4.83 -1.58
C ILE A 26 5.05 -4.22 -1.99
N SER A 27 5.36 -4.31 -3.27
CA SER A 27 6.54 -3.70 -3.88
C SER A 27 6.11 -2.54 -4.76
N PHE A 28 6.81 -1.43 -4.68
CA PHE A 28 6.58 -0.30 -5.57
C PHE A 28 7.88 0.42 -5.88
N ARG A 29 7.89 1.22 -6.94
CA ARG A 29 9.04 2.08 -7.26
C ARG A 29 8.72 3.52 -6.91
N PRO A 30 9.60 4.25 -6.25
CA PRO A 30 9.44 5.68 -6.12
C PRO A 30 9.62 6.33 -7.51
N ASP A 31 8.91 7.42 -7.77
CA ASP A 31 9.01 8.14 -9.05
C ASP A 31 10.27 9.03 -9.13
N ALA A 32 10.73 9.52 -7.97
CA ALA A 32 11.86 10.42 -7.83
C ALA A 32 12.73 10.01 -6.63
N ILE A 33 13.81 10.75 -6.39
CA ILE A 33 14.63 10.55 -5.20
C ILE A 33 13.93 11.23 -4.03
N TYR A 34 13.60 10.49 -2.98
CA TYR A 34 13.03 11.06 -1.75
C TYR A 34 14.01 10.90 -0.60
N ARG A 35 14.33 11.99 0.10
CA ARG A 35 15.16 12.00 1.31
C ARG A 35 14.28 12.19 2.53
N LYS A 36 14.66 11.54 3.64
CA LYS A 36 13.90 11.47 4.90
C LYS A 36 12.42 11.15 4.65
N ALA A 37 12.18 10.24 3.72
CA ALA A 37 10.86 9.88 3.27
C ALA A 37 10.18 8.93 4.27
N GLN A 38 8.87 8.85 4.19
CA GLN A 38 8.05 7.87 4.87
C GLN A 38 7.04 7.32 3.89
N VAL A 39 6.97 6.01 3.84
CA VAL A 39 6.00 5.26 3.06
C VAL A 39 4.78 5.05 3.93
N ILE A 40 3.63 5.50 3.47
CA ILE A 40 2.37 5.35 4.17
C ILE A 40 1.48 4.46 3.32
N VAL A 41 1.07 3.33 3.90
CA VAL A 41 0.10 2.44 3.28
C VAL A 41 -1.22 2.56 4.02
N SER A 42 -2.25 2.94 3.28
CA SER A 42 -3.60 3.11 3.79
C SER A 42 -4.58 2.29 2.95
N PHE A 43 -5.65 1.81 3.58
CA PHE A 43 -6.71 1.04 2.95
C PHE A 43 -8.06 1.51 3.50
N ALA A 44 -9.02 1.87 2.65
CA ALA A 44 -10.33 2.35 3.10
C ALA A 44 -10.25 3.49 4.13
N GLY A 45 -9.37 4.46 3.87
CA GLY A 45 -9.10 5.59 4.75
C GLY A 45 -8.36 5.24 6.05
N LYS A 46 -8.03 3.96 6.26
CA LYS A 46 -7.34 3.49 7.47
C LYS A 46 -5.86 3.25 7.19
N GLN A 47 -5.00 3.87 7.98
CA GLN A 47 -3.55 3.65 7.88
C GLN A 47 -3.18 2.27 8.41
N LEU A 48 -2.67 1.40 7.54
CA LEU A 48 -2.20 0.07 7.89
C LEU A 48 -0.80 0.13 8.51
N ILE A 49 0.13 0.75 7.79
CA ILE A 49 1.53 0.82 8.19
C ILE A 49 2.15 2.13 7.69
N ARG A 50 3.12 2.63 8.47
CA ARG A 50 4.03 3.69 8.05
C ARG A 50 5.47 3.21 8.22
N GLN A 51 6.29 3.36 7.20
CA GLN A 51 7.71 2.99 7.24
C GLN A 51 8.57 4.18 6.87
N LYS A 52 9.41 4.64 7.79
CA LYS A 52 10.36 5.73 7.54
C LYS A 52 11.59 5.18 6.80
N LYS A 53 12.02 5.88 5.76
CA LYS A 53 13.15 5.57 4.89
C LYS A 53 14.04 6.80 4.76
N GLN A 54 15.34 6.64 4.95
CA GLN A 54 16.26 7.78 4.91
C GLN A 54 16.46 8.31 3.48
N ILE A 55 16.55 7.41 2.50
CA ILE A 55 16.69 7.73 1.08
C ILE A 55 15.88 6.68 0.31
N MET A 56 15.12 7.11 -0.68
CA MET A 56 14.44 6.27 -1.66
C MET A 56 14.85 6.75 -3.04
N THR A 57 15.25 5.84 -3.92
CA THR A 57 15.69 6.19 -5.27
C THR A 57 14.81 5.48 -6.30
N PRO A 58 14.49 6.12 -7.44
CA PRO A 58 13.54 5.55 -8.42
C PRO A 58 14.03 4.26 -9.09
N GLY A 59 15.32 3.96 -8.97
CA GLY A 59 15.90 2.69 -9.41
C GLY A 59 15.69 1.53 -8.44
N GLU A 60 15.34 1.79 -7.17
CA GLU A 60 15.12 0.76 -6.17
C GLU A 60 13.66 0.34 -6.08
N MET A 61 13.42 -0.98 -6.08
CA MET A 61 12.11 -1.52 -5.71
C MET A 61 11.99 -1.54 -4.20
N VAL A 62 11.03 -0.79 -3.68
CA VAL A 62 10.76 -0.72 -2.26
C VAL A 62 9.68 -1.72 -1.93
N THR A 63 10.06 -2.73 -1.14
CA THR A 63 9.16 -3.78 -0.65
C THR A 63 8.73 -3.46 0.77
N ILE A 64 7.43 -3.41 0.99
CA ILE A 64 6.77 -3.23 2.28
C ILE A 64 6.03 -4.52 2.62
N ILE A 65 6.34 -5.08 3.78
CA ILE A 65 5.66 -6.26 4.30
C ILE A 65 4.68 -5.79 5.36
N ILE A 66 3.40 -6.00 5.10
CA ILE A 66 2.31 -5.74 6.01
C ILE A 66 1.95 -7.09 6.63
N LYS A 67 2.10 -7.20 7.94
CA LYS A 67 1.68 -8.36 8.73
C LYS A 67 0.23 -8.23 9.21
N PRO A 68 -0.41 -9.35 9.60
CA PRO A 68 -1.76 -9.37 10.15
C PRO A 68 -2.00 -8.44 11.31
N GLU A 69 -0.99 -8.27 12.15
CA GLU A 69 -1.02 -7.34 13.28
C GLU A 69 -1.31 -5.88 12.83
N HIS A 70 -0.92 -5.48 11.63
CA HIS A 70 -1.13 -4.11 11.12
C HIS A 70 -2.59 -3.85 10.73
N TRP A 71 -3.21 -4.71 9.93
CA TRP A 71 -4.62 -4.53 9.57
C TRP A 71 -5.56 -4.89 10.71
N GLN A 72 -5.20 -5.84 11.57
CA GLN A 72 -5.94 -6.09 12.81
C GLN A 72 -5.95 -4.86 13.72
N LYS A 73 -4.81 -4.15 13.84
CA LYS A 73 -4.73 -2.90 14.60
C LYS A 73 -5.57 -1.77 14.00
N ALA A 74 -5.74 -1.76 12.68
CA ALA A 74 -6.66 -0.86 12.00
C ALA A 74 -8.14 -1.31 12.13
N GLY A 75 -8.41 -2.49 12.67
CA GLY A 75 -9.76 -3.08 12.70
C GLY A 75 -10.24 -3.42 11.29
N LEU A 76 -9.39 -4.06 10.50
CA LEU A 76 -9.68 -4.58 9.16
C LEU A 76 -9.45 -6.10 9.17
N THR A 77 -10.29 -6.84 8.44
CA THR A 77 -10.13 -8.28 8.24
C THR A 77 -9.40 -8.58 6.93
N PRO A 78 -8.69 -9.72 6.82
CA PRO A 78 -8.02 -10.11 5.58
C PRO A 78 -8.99 -10.30 4.40
N GLU A 79 -10.23 -10.70 4.67
CA GLU A 79 -11.31 -10.81 3.66
C GLU A 79 -11.65 -9.45 3.03
N GLN A 80 -11.65 -8.37 3.83
CA GLN A 80 -11.85 -7.01 3.31
C GLN A 80 -10.70 -6.57 2.39
N LEU A 81 -9.48 -7.05 2.63
CA LEU A 81 -8.32 -6.78 1.79
C LEU A 81 -8.32 -7.62 0.51
N SER A 82 -8.82 -8.86 0.56
CA SER A 82 -8.90 -9.78 -0.59
C SER A 82 -9.92 -9.33 -1.65
N GLY A 83 -11.07 -8.79 -1.24
CA GLY A 83 -12.21 -8.46 -2.12
C GLY A 83 -12.03 -7.30 -3.11
N MET A 84 -10.81 -6.97 -3.53
CA MET A 84 -10.48 -5.81 -4.40
C MET A 84 -10.86 -5.98 -5.89
N THR A 85 -11.55 -7.05 -6.29
CA THR A 85 -11.67 -7.46 -7.70
C THR A 85 -12.87 -6.86 -8.46
N ASP A 86 -13.69 -5.98 -7.87
CA ASP A 86 -14.92 -5.53 -8.55
C ASP A 86 -14.78 -4.16 -9.23
N GLU A 87 -14.62 -4.18 -10.56
CA GLU A 87 -14.79 -3.03 -11.44
C GLU A 87 -16.29 -2.81 -11.75
N HIS A 88 -17.02 -2.13 -10.88
CA HIS A 88 -18.10 -1.19 -11.22
C HIS A 88 -18.81 -0.71 -9.94
N SER A 89 -18.73 0.59 -9.62
CA SER A 89 -19.90 1.37 -9.20
C SER A 89 -19.56 2.84 -8.93
N HIS A 90 -20.34 3.72 -9.55
CA HIS A 90 -20.55 5.09 -9.10
C HIS A 90 -21.01 5.06 -7.63
N GLY A 91 -20.19 5.61 -6.72
CA GLY A 91 -20.61 5.89 -5.34
C GLY A 91 -19.67 5.34 -4.27
N GLN A 92 -18.74 6.18 -3.82
CA GLN A 92 -18.21 6.18 -2.45
C GLN A 92 -17.84 4.80 -1.85
N ASP A 93 -17.06 3.98 -2.54
CA ASP A 93 -16.44 2.79 -1.94
C ASP A 93 -14.92 2.94 -1.96
N ASP A 94 -14.37 3.37 -0.82
CA ASP A 94 -12.94 3.64 -0.62
C ASP A 94 -12.13 2.33 -0.43
N ARG A 95 -12.58 1.15 -0.88
CA ARG A 95 -11.90 -0.14 -0.62
C ARG A 95 -10.65 -0.35 -1.50
N ARG A 96 -9.84 0.69 -1.69
CA ARG A 96 -8.56 0.63 -2.41
C ARG A 96 -7.41 0.78 -1.43
N LEU A 97 -6.36 0.00 -1.68
CA LEU A 97 -5.08 0.20 -1.01
C LEU A 97 -4.31 1.28 -1.76
N THR A 98 -3.97 2.34 -1.04
CA THR A 98 -3.21 3.48 -1.54
C THR A 98 -1.86 3.50 -0.86
N VAL A 99 -0.80 3.56 -1.68
CA VAL A 99 0.57 3.71 -1.21
C VAL A 99 1.04 5.11 -1.58
N SER A 100 1.48 5.87 -0.59
CA SER A 100 1.99 7.23 -0.78
C SER A 100 3.36 7.38 -0.13
N ILE A 101 4.22 8.17 -0.77
CA ILE A 101 5.51 8.58 -0.20
C ILE A 101 5.37 10.03 0.25
N GLU A 102 5.67 10.27 1.52
CA GLU A 102 5.84 11.61 2.05
C GLU A 102 7.29 11.85 2.39
N GLY A 103 7.93 12.82 1.76
CA GLY A 103 9.34 13.12 1.99
C GLY A 103 9.78 14.36 1.23
N GLU A 104 11.05 14.70 1.40
CA GLU A 104 11.70 15.76 0.64
C GLU A 104 12.13 15.18 -0.71
N GLN A 105 11.48 15.61 -1.79
CA GLN A 105 11.78 15.22 -3.18
C GLN A 105 12.91 16.08 -3.76
#